data_AF-A0AAR5P9J0-F1
#
_entry.id   AF-A0AAR5P9J0-F1
#
_cell.length_a   1.000
_cell.length_b   1.000
_cell.length_c   1.000
_cell.angle_alpha   90.00
_cell.angle_beta   90.00
_cell.angle_gamma   90.00
#
_symmetry.space_group_name_H-M   'P 1'
#
loop_
_entity.id
_entity.type
_entity.pdbx_description
1 polymer ?
#
loop_
_entity_poly.entity_id
_entity_poly.type
_entity_poly.pdbx_seq_one_letter_code
_entity_poly.pdbx_strand_id
1 'polypeptide(L)'
;MDPDNHYFSKEGVPYHTSETLVVESTDYGHETDSEAFSYNVYLKAVYGAITGDFEPFNNAWDMIEEFMIPKLQTNSDRYNPENPGTASGITVGQDPIFNELKAAYETDEIYIMHWLSDVDNVYGFGNVQGECLLGPDADGPSLINLGQGSLWESFNVPTCDNFKYGASDGFQFSSTGQGTKSYQYGAGPDADARAVQAAFWASQWAGEKGNLPVIAETLSKAAKLGDFLRYTFFDQHFKQVGNCIGKEECPGSIDKSSSHYLISWGISWGGSLSENGYAWRLGNSVAYYGYQNLITAHGLINDPNIRPKASTAIEDWTVSLDRQLELYEYLQTSQGAFAAGITNSWNKNYEDPPQEYKDSAFHGMWFNYQPGYADANPWFGFQAWTADRVAQYYYLTGSERAGAIISKWANWVVNEISFDETGDYTLPSNIKWEGLPPNTVVSVTSYGQSIGSASATARTLSYYAAASGNAAVKEVAKKLLDGLWNHHITDRGISLVESFSSYTNFNHQLYIPLAGWRGVYPNGDIIEENATFLGVRSWFKNDPDWGTIQDYLDGGAIPAFTVHRFWEQADVAISFAVFELLFGE
;
A
#
# COMPACT_ATOMS: atom_id res chain seq x y z
N MET A 1 -0.94 22.31 1.50
CA MET A 1 0.40 22.86 1.80
C MET A 1 0.35 24.02 2.78
N ASP A 2 -0.79 24.72 2.92
CA ASP A 2 -0.97 25.68 4.02
C ASP A 2 -0.82 24.95 5.37
N PRO A 3 0.11 25.37 6.27
CA PRO A 3 0.29 24.76 7.58
C PRO A 3 -0.97 24.80 8.45
N ASP A 4 -1.86 25.79 8.25
CA ASP A 4 -3.10 25.94 9.02
C ASP A 4 -4.13 24.84 8.70
N ASN A 5 -3.91 24.09 7.60
CA ASN A 5 -4.75 22.96 7.22
C ASN A 5 -4.25 21.61 7.77
N HIS A 6 -3.18 21.58 8.56
CA HIS A 6 -2.73 20.41 9.33
C HIS A 6 -2.54 19.08 8.56
N TYR A 7 -2.25 19.12 7.26
CA TYR A 7 -1.91 17.91 6.48
C TYR A 7 -0.53 17.33 6.79
N PHE A 8 0.35 18.11 7.41
CA PHE A 8 1.73 17.74 7.67
C PHE A 8 2.09 18.02 9.12
N SER A 9 2.94 17.17 9.69
CA SER A 9 3.57 17.40 10.99
C SER A 9 4.58 18.54 10.94
N LYS A 10 5.12 18.90 12.10
CA LYS A 10 6.20 19.91 12.21
C LYS A 10 7.50 19.48 11.52
N GLU A 11 7.73 18.17 11.38
CA GLU A 11 8.83 17.57 10.61
C GLU A 11 8.58 17.59 9.10
N GLY A 12 7.38 17.97 8.66
CA GLY A 12 6.96 17.94 7.27
C GLY A 12 6.43 16.59 6.79
N VAL A 13 6.21 15.63 7.70
CA VAL A 13 5.66 14.31 7.36
C VAL A 13 4.16 14.43 7.09
N PRO A 14 3.63 13.93 5.95
CA PRO A 14 2.19 13.92 5.72
C PRO A 14 1.51 12.99 6.72
N TYR A 15 0.45 13.45 7.38
CA TYR A 15 -0.42 12.55 8.13
C TYR A 15 -1.31 11.74 7.18
N HIS A 16 -1.92 10.66 7.69
CA HIS A 16 -2.98 9.95 6.96
C HIS A 16 -4.17 10.86 6.72
N THR A 17 -4.60 11.59 7.75
CA THR A 17 -5.68 12.59 7.71
C THR A 17 -5.31 13.87 8.47
N SER A 18 -5.90 15.00 8.09
CA SER A 18 -5.78 16.24 8.88
C SER A 18 -6.48 16.14 10.23
N GLU A 19 -7.53 15.33 10.33
CA GLU A 19 -8.25 15.04 11.55
C GLU A 19 -7.54 13.91 12.32
N THR A 20 -7.60 13.92 13.65
CA THR A 20 -6.92 12.92 14.50
C THR A 20 -7.76 11.67 14.71
N LEU A 21 -9.08 11.82 14.92
CA LEU A 21 -9.99 10.70 15.21
C LEU A 21 -10.47 10.04 13.91
N VAL A 22 -9.62 9.22 13.32
CA VAL A 22 -9.92 8.42 12.13
C VAL A 22 -9.39 6.99 12.31
N VAL A 23 -10.25 5.99 12.09
CA VAL A 23 -9.93 4.55 12.17
C VAL A 23 -10.44 3.84 10.92
N GLU A 24 -9.55 3.40 10.03
CA GLU A 24 -9.89 2.73 8.76
C GLU A 24 -8.82 1.78 8.20
N SER A 25 -7.68 2.29 7.73
CA SER A 25 -6.47 1.56 7.32
C SER A 25 -5.37 1.74 8.37
N THR A 26 -5.25 2.98 8.86
CA THR A 26 -4.62 3.37 10.12
C THR A 26 -5.65 3.32 11.24
N ASP A 27 -5.20 3.19 12.48
CA ASP A 27 -6.10 3.26 13.64
C ASP A 27 -6.07 4.61 14.36
N TYR A 28 -5.35 5.58 13.78
CA TYR A 28 -5.33 6.98 14.20
C TYR A 28 -4.97 7.88 13.02
N GLY A 29 -5.58 9.06 12.92
CA GLY A 29 -5.46 9.94 11.77
C GLY A 29 -4.09 10.59 11.60
N HIS A 30 -3.36 10.79 12.69
CA HIS A 30 -1.98 11.28 12.69
C HIS A 30 -0.94 10.14 12.73
N GLU A 31 -1.35 8.90 12.48
CA GLU A 31 -0.44 7.96 11.84
C GLU A 31 -0.19 8.41 10.39
N THR A 32 0.74 7.75 9.73
CA THR A 32 0.96 7.88 8.29
C THR A 32 1.39 6.54 7.75
N ASP A 33 1.29 6.39 6.44
CA ASP A 33 1.68 5.18 5.74
C ASP A 33 2.54 5.47 4.52
N SER A 34 3.19 4.42 3.99
CA SER A 34 3.96 4.54 2.75
C SER A 34 3.11 5.06 1.59
N GLU A 35 1.78 4.82 1.63
CA GLU A 35 0.83 5.37 0.66
C GLU A 35 0.82 6.89 0.68
N ALA A 36 0.62 7.54 1.82
CA ALA A 36 0.64 8.99 1.96
C ALA A 36 1.96 9.60 1.43
N PHE A 37 3.10 8.98 1.74
CA PHE A 37 4.40 9.40 1.21
C PHE A 37 4.48 9.26 -0.32
N SER A 38 4.02 8.14 -0.88
CA SER A 38 4.01 7.92 -2.33
C SER A 38 3.10 8.91 -3.08
N TYR A 39 1.95 9.27 -2.48
CA TYR A 39 1.08 10.32 -2.99
C TYR A 39 1.71 11.71 -2.88
N ASN A 40 2.46 12.00 -1.82
CA ASN A 40 3.19 13.26 -1.69
C ASN A 40 4.22 13.39 -2.82
N VAL A 41 5.01 12.35 -3.08
CA VAL A 41 5.96 12.33 -4.21
C VAL A 41 5.23 12.56 -5.54
N TYR A 42 4.09 11.90 -5.77
CA TYR A 42 3.33 12.09 -7.01
C TYR A 42 2.77 13.51 -7.13
N LEU A 43 2.21 14.06 -6.06
CA LEU A 43 1.73 15.43 -6.00
C LEU A 43 2.85 16.43 -6.33
N LYS A 44 4.07 16.20 -5.84
CA LYS A 44 5.23 17.06 -6.13
C LYS A 44 5.77 16.88 -7.55
N ALA A 45 5.74 15.67 -8.11
CA ALA A 45 6.06 15.46 -9.51
C ALA A 45 5.12 16.24 -10.43
N VAL A 46 3.80 16.19 -10.16
CA VAL A 46 2.79 16.96 -10.90
C VAL A 46 2.95 18.46 -10.69
N TYR A 47 3.28 18.90 -9.46
CA TYR A 47 3.60 20.30 -9.20
C TYR A 47 4.75 20.80 -10.11
N GLY A 48 5.80 20.01 -10.27
CA GLY A 48 6.88 20.31 -11.22
C GLY A 48 6.45 20.31 -12.68
N ALA A 49 5.54 19.42 -13.07
CA ALA A 49 4.95 19.40 -14.42
C ALA A 49 4.17 20.67 -14.75
N ILE A 50 3.42 21.21 -13.78
CA ILE A 50 2.64 22.43 -13.97
C ILE A 50 3.55 23.67 -13.89
N THR A 51 4.36 23.79 -12.85
CA THR A 51 5.07 25.03 -12.51
C THR A 51 6.47 25.13 -13.12
N GLY A 52 7.09 23.99 -13.45
CA GLY A 52 8.50 23.90 -13.79
C GLY A 52 9.45 23.80 -12.59
N ASP A 53 8.96 23.87 -11.35
CA ASP A 53 9.77 23.69 -10.15
C ASP A 53 9.71 22.25 -9.63
N PHE A 54 10.83 21.53 -9.77
CA PHE A 54 10.95 20.13 -9.35
C PHE A 54 11.68 19.95 -8.01
N GLU A 55 12.13 21.02 -7.35
CA GLU A 55 12.77 20.88 -6.03
C GLU A 55 11.83 20.27 -4.97
N PRO A 56 10.52 20.59 -4.94
CA PRO A 56 9.59 19.90 -4.05
C PRO A 56 9.54 18.38 -4.25
N PHE A 57 9.81 17.87 -5.46
CA PHE A 57 9.88 16.42 -5.71
C PHE A 57 11.09 15.79 -5.01
N ASN A 58 12.26 16.44 -5.04
CA ASN A 58 13.44 16.00 -4.29
C ASN A 58 13.14 15.98 -2.78
N ASN A 59 12.57 17.07 -2.25
CA ASN A 59 12.22 17.15 -0.83
C ASN A 59 11.23 16.06 -0.40
N ALA A 60 10.25 15.73 -1.24
CA ALA A 60 9.32 14.64 -0.96
C ALA A 60 10.00 13.27 -0.90
N TRP A 61 11.01 13.04 -1.75
CA TRP A 61 11.79 11.80 -1.71
C TRP A 61 12.75 11.76 -0.51
N ASP A 62 13.37 12.88 -0.15
CA ASP A 62 14.24 12.93 1.02
C ASP A 62 13.46 12.61 2.31
N MET A 63 12.17 12.98 2.38
CA MET A 63 11.29 12.56 3.48
C MET A 63 11.04 11.04 3.51
N ILE A 64 10.95 10.38 2.36
CA ILE A 64 10.87 8.90 2.30
C ILE A 64 12.10 8.28 2.94
N GLU A 65 13.30 8.74 2.55
CA GLU A 65 14.56 8.21 3.10
C GLU A 65 14.75 8.56 4.57
N GLU A 66 14.30 9.75 4.99
CA GLU A 66 14.47 10.21 6.35
C GLU A 66 13.56 9.47 7.31
N PHE A 67 12.31 9.20 6.92
CA PHE A 67 11.25 8.75 7.84
C PHE A 67 10.67 7.37 7.55
N MET A 68 10.70 6.85 6.31
CA MET A 68 10.00 5.60 5.96
C MET A 68 10.93 4.46 5.54
N ILE A 69 12.08 4.73 4.93
CA ILE A 69 13.09 3.68 4.66
C ILE A 69 13.88 3.43 5.95
N PRO A 70 13.82 2.23 6.56
CA PRO A 70 14.40 2.04 7.88
C PRO A 70 15.93 2.14 7.93
N LYS A 71 16.45 2.99 8.82
CA LYS A 71 17.89 3.11 9.11
C LYS A 71 18.41 2.03 10.06
N LEU A 72 17.57 1.53 10.98
CA LEU A 72 17.94 0.44 11.89
C LEU A 72 17.72 -0.90 11.19
N GLN A 73 18.78 -1.51 10.66
CA GLN A 73 18.75 -2.84 10.03
C GLN A 73 19.94 -3.70 10.49
N THR A 74 20.13 -3.79 11.82
CA THR A 74 21.27 -4.51 12.44
C THR A 74 21.39 -5.95 11.94
N ASN A 75 22.62 -6.46 11.84
CA ASN A 75 22.91 -7.82 11.37
C ASN A 75 22.47 -8.13 9.92
N SER A 76 22.10 -7.12 9.10
CA SER A 76 21.82 -7.34 7.67
C SER A 76 23.02 -7.95 6.93
N ASP A 77 24.25 -7.65 7.36
CA ASP A 77 25.50 -8.26 6.88
C ASP A 77 25.57 -9.79 7.11
N ARG A 78 24.70 -10.32 7.97
CA ARG A 78 24.61 -11.73 8.35
C ARG A 78 23.41 -12.45 7.75
N TYR A 79 22.63 -11.74 6.92
CA TYR A 79 21.58 -12.37 6.14
C TYR A 79 22.17 -13.49 5.27
N ASN A 80 21.52 -14.66 5.27
CA ASN A 80 21.95 -15.80 4.48
C ASN A 80 20.93 -16.05 3.34
N PRO A 81 21.24 -15.74 2.07
CA PRO A 81 20.31 -15.95 0.97
C PRO A 81 20.00 -17.45 0.72
N GLU A 82 20.87 -18.37 1.16
CA GLU A 82 20.61 -19.81 1.08
C GLU A 82 19.58 -20.30 2.12
N ASN A 83 19.30 -19.47 3.13
CA ASN A 83 18.32 -19.71 4.17
C ASN A 83 17.70 -18.36 4.60
N PRO A 84 16.83 -17.78 3.76
CA PRO A 84 16.37 -16.39 3.88
C PRO A 84 15.47 -16.16 5.10
N GLY A 85 14.95 -17.23 5.71
CA GLY A 85 14.16 -17.20 6.94
C GLY A 85 13.80 -18.62 7.36
N THR A 86 13.31 -18.81 8.58
CA THR A 86 12.84 -20.12 9.05
C THR A 86 11.40 -20.04 9.54
N ALA A 87 10.59 -21.04 9.18
CA ALA A 87 9.25 -21.24 9.70
C ALA A 87 9.04 -22.71 10.04
N SER A 88 8.41 -22.99 11.19
CA SER A 88 8.31 -24.35 11.72
C SER A 88 7.51 -25.28 10.79
N GLY A 89 8.18 -26.31 10.27
CA GLY A 89 7.56 -27.30 9.38
C GLY A 89 7.20 -26.74 8.01
N ILE A 90 7.90 -25.69 7.55
CA ILE A 90 7.79 -25.17 6.18
C ILE A 90 9.16 -25.32 5.50
N THR A 91 9.18 -25.93 4.32
CA THR A 91 10.37 -25.96 3.46
C THR A 91 10.62 -24.55 2.90
N VAL A 92 11.82 -24.02 3.05
CA VAL A 92 12.20 -22.67 2.58
C VAL A 92 13.15 -22.79 1.39
N GLY A 93 12.95 -21.95 0.37
CA GLY A 93 13.87 -21.82 -0.76
C GLY A 93 15.02 -20.85 -0.48
N GLN A 94 15.66 -20.41 -1.54
CA GLN A 94 16.76 -19.46 -1.54
C GLN A 94 16.31 -18.12 -2.14
N ASP A 95 16.94 -17.05 -1.69
CA ASP A 95 16.81 -15.71 -2.26
C ASP A 95 17.79 -15.54 -3.43
N PRO A 96 17.29 -15.50 -4.69
CA PRO A 96 18.16 -15.48 -5.86
C PRO A 96 18.61 -14.07 -6.27
N ILE A 97 18.14 -13.00 -5.60
CA ILE A 97 18.42 -11.61 -6.00
C ILE A 97 19.31 -10.85 -5.01
N PHE A 98 19.49 -11.35 -3.77
CA PHE A 98 20.34 -10.70 -2.78
C PHE A 98 21.75 -10.37 -3.28
N ASN A 99 22.45 -11.35 -3.86
CA ASN A 99 23.86 -11.18 -4.23
C ASN A 99 24.05 -10.15 -5.35
N GLU A 100 23.11 -10.06 -6.30
CA GLU A 100 23.18 -9.03 -7.35
C GLU A 100 22.76 -7.65 -6.86
N LEU A 101 21.80 -7.55 -5.93
CA LEU A 101 21.47 -6.28 -5.27
C LEU A 101 22.66 -5.77 -4.46
N LYS A 102 23.30 -6.64 -3.67
CA LYS A 102 24.52 -6.31 -2.92
C LYS A 102 25.64 -5.85 -3.83
N ALA A 103 25.87 -6.53 -4.95
CA ALA A 103 26.87 -6.14 -5.93
C ALA A 103 26.56 -4.79 -6.62
N ALA A 104 25.28 -4.50 -6.85
CA ALA A 104 24.83 -3.29 -7.53
C ALA A 104 24.85 -2.02 -6.66
N TYR A 105 24.61 -2.17 -5.36
CA TYR A 105 24.42 -1.03 -4.43
C TYR A 105 25.39 -1.01 -3.25
N GLU A 106 26.29 -2.00 -3.15
CA GLU A 106 27.29 -2.11 -2.08
C GLU A 106 26.69 -2.06 -0.67
N THR A 107 25.48 -2.59 -0.50
CA THR A 107 24.77 -2.65 0.78
C THR A 107 24.10 -4.00 0.99
N ASP A 108 24.03 -4.40 2.26
CA ASP A 108 23.25 -5.53 2.73
C ASP A 108 21.84 -5.11 3.17
N GLU A 109 21.54 -3.81 3.25
CA GLU A 109 20.28 -3.29 3.76
C GLU A 109 19.19 -3.26 2.68
N ILE A 110 17.93 -3.38 3.10
CA ILE A 110 16.77 -3.23 2.22
C ILE A 110 16.47 -1.74 2.02
N TYR A 111 16.27 -1.34 0.76
CA TYR A 111 15.85 0.01 0.38
C TYR A 111 14.39 -0.02 -0.10
N ILE A 112 13.48 -0.17 0.86
CA ILE A 112 12.01 -0.23 0.69
C ILE A 112 11.37 0.54 1.84
N MET A 113 10.25 1.21 1.59
CA MET A 113 9.49 1.90 2.63
C MET A 113 8.89 0.89 3.62
N HIS A 114 9.08 1.13 4.91
CA HIS A 114 8.19 0.56 5.89
C HIS A 114 6.78 1.15 5.72
N TRP A 115 5.74 0.37 5.99
CA TRP A 115 4.37 0.75 5.61
C TRP A 115 3.67 1.68 6.60
N LEU A 116 4.03 1.73 7.90
CA LEU A 116 3.26 2.47 8.92
C LEU A 116 4.18 3.21 9.90
N SER A 117 3.77 4.43 10.27
CA SER A 117 4.45 5.22 11.31
C SER A 117 3.45 6.00 12.16
N ASP A 118 3.73 6.08 13.45
CA ASP A 118 3.11 6.98 14.41
C ASP A 118 3.86 8.31 14.39
N VAL A 119 3.33 9.31 13.69
CA VAL A 119 4.06 10.56 13.37
C VAL A 119 4.29 11.41 14.63
N ASP A 120 3.29 11.44 15.51
CA ASP A 120 3.32 12.25 16.73
C ASP A 120 3.78 11.47 17.97
N ASN A 121 4.19 10.20 17.79
CA ASN A 121 4.59 9.29 18.86
C ASN A 121 3.51 9.13 19.94
N VAL A 122 2.23 9.10 19.56
CA VAL A 122 1.08 8.97 20.48
C VAL A 122 1.09 7.64 21.24
N TYR A 123 1.58 6.57 20.61
CA TYR A 123 1.79 5.27 21.26
C TYR A 123 2.99 5.29 22.20
N GLY A 124 3.90 6.24 22.03
CA GLY A 124 5.02 6.50 22.92
C GLY A 124 6.16 5.48 22.80
N PHE A 125 6.23 4.70 21.71
CA PHE A 125 7.32 3.75 21.52
C PHE A 125 8.65 4.47 21.31
N GLY A 126 8.66 5.55 20.52
CA GLY A 126 9.88 6.29 20.19
C GLY A 126 10.86 5.47 19.35
N ASN A 127 10.37 4.71 18.37
CA ASN A 127 11.19 4.09 17.32
C ASN A 127 11.48 5.10 16.22
N VAL A 128 12.10 6.20 16.63
CA VAL A 128 12.64 7.20 15.70
C VAL A 128 13.73 6.54 14.88
N GLN A 129 13.90 6.99 13.65
CA GLN A 129 14.79 6.40 12.67
C GLN A 129 16.22 6.17 13.20
N GLY A 130 16.66 4.91 13.15
CA GLY A 130 17.95 4.46 13.66
C GLY A 130 17.97 4.05 15.14
N GLU A 131 16.90 4.32 15.89
CA GLU A 131 16.81 4.12 17.33
C GLU A 131 15.81 3.03 17.72
N CYS A 132 15.83 2.60 19.00
CA CYS A 132 14.97 1.51 19.47
C CYS A 132 14.38 1.80 20.85
N LEU A 133 13.05 1.99 20.89
CA LEU A 133 12.25 2.22 22.08
C LEU A 133 12.75 3.39 22.96
N LEU A 134 12.95 4.58 22.37
CA LEU A 134 13.33 5.78 23.14
C LEU A 134 12.27 6.17 24.17
N GLY A 135 11.00 5.82 23.92
CA GLY A 135 9.88 6.07 24.82
C GLY A 135 9.07 7.32 24.45
N PRO A 136 8.15 7.73 25.34
CA PRO A 136 7.16 8.77 25.04
C PRO A 136 7.76 10.18 24.93
N ASP A 137 8.96 10.40 25.47
CA ASP A 137 9.65 11.69 25.38
C ASP A 137 10.46 11.87 24.07
N ALA A 138 10.44 10.86 23.19
CA ALA A 138 11.13 10.94 21.90
C ALA A 138 10.44 11.95 20.97
N ASP A 139 11.24 12.76 20.29
CA ASP A 139 10.77 13.77 19.35
C ASP A 139 10.82 13.23 17.92
N GLY A 140 9.66 13.03 17.31
CA GLY A 140 9.51 12.70 15.89
C GLY A 140 8.85 11.34 15.61
N PRO A 141 8.66 11.03 14.31
CA PRO A 141 7.93 9.86 13.86
C PRO A 141 8.53 8.55 14.37
N SER A 142 7.67 7.70 14.92
CA SER A 142 8.01 6.38 15.42
C SER A 142 7.50 5.30 14.45
N LEU A 143 8.39 4.52 13.86
CA LEU A 143 7.98 3.39 13.02
C LEU A 143 7.30 2.30 13.86
N ILE A 144 6.12 1.86 13.43
CA ILE A 144 5.28 0.90 14.15
C ILE A 144 4.69 -0.15 13.20
N ASN A 145 4.34 -1.31 13.73
CA ASN A 145 3.55 -2.33 13.02
C ASN A 145 2.17 -2.46 13.65
N LEU A 146 1.24 -3.04 12.90
CA LEU A 146 -0.02 -3.55 13.44
C LEU A 146 0.12 -5.04 13.79
N GLY A 147 -0.36 -5.45 14.96
CA GLY A 147 -0.39 -6.84 15.39
C GLY A 147 -1.35 -7.72 14.57
N GLN A 148 -1.58 -8.95 15.04
CA GLN A 148 -2.54 -9.86 14.38
C GLN A 148 -3.99 -9.47 14.68
N GLY A 149 -4.88 -9.63 13.70
CA GLY A 149 -6.32 -9.35 13.82
C GLY A 149 -6.82 -8.40 12.72
N SER A 150 -8.11 -8.10 12.71
CA SER A 150 -8.64 -6.94 11.98
C SER A 150 -8.17 -5.64 12.65
N LEU A 151 -8.39 -4.47 12.00
CA LEU A 151 -7.98 -3.18 12.57
C LEU A 151 -8.56 -2.95 13.99
N TRP A 152 -9.82 -3.34 14.21
CA TRP A 152 -10.50 -3.20 15.50
C TRP A 152 -10.13 -4.26 16.55
N GLU A 153 -9.51 -5.36 16.11
CA GLU A 153 -9.07 -6.46 16.97
C GLU A 153 -7.56 -6.43 17.24
N SER A 154 -6.83 -5.66 16.46
CA SER A 154 -5.38 -5.57 16.54
C SER A 154 -4.93 -4.37 17.38
N PHE A 155 -3.64 -4.35 17.69
CA PHE A 155 -2.96 -3.31 18.44
C PHE A 155 -1.54 -3.11 17.92
N ASN A 156 -1.06 -1.89 18.01
CA ASN A 156 0.22 -1.47 17.43
C ASN A 156 1.36 -2.08 18.24
N VAL A 157 2.39 -2.55 17.55
CA VAL A 157 3.60 -3.11 18.14
C VAL A 157 4.80 -2.36 17.58
N PRO A 158 5.89 -2.21 18.34
CA PRO A 158 7.05 -1.46 17.86
C PRO A 158 7.79 -2.24 16.76
N THR A 159 8.29 -1.54 15.74
CA THR A 159 9.16 -2.15 14.71
C THR A 159 10.49 -2.66 15.27
N CYS A 160 11.08 -1.96 16.23
CA CYS A 160 12.21 -2.43 17.02
C CYS A 160 11.78 -2.73 18.45
N ASP A 161 12.07 -3.94 18.93
CA ASP A 161 11.70 -4.39 20.27
C ASP A 161 12.93 -4.86 21.06
N ASN A 162 13.30 -4.08 22.06
CA ASN A 162 14.38 -4.39 23.00
C ASN A 162 13.88 -4.79 24.40
N PHE A 163 12.57 -5.09 24.52
CA PHE A 163 11.83 -5.51 25.71
C PHE A 163 11.65 -4.44 26.80
N LYS A 164 11.74 -3.16 26.42
CA LYS A 164 11.50 -2.05 27.35
C LYS A 164 10.03 -1.92 27.74
N TYR A 165 9.12 -2.20 26.81
CA TYR A 165 7.66 -2.17 26.98
C TYR A 165 7.07 -3.53 26.59
N GLY A 166 5.77 -3.72 26.77
CA GLY A 166 5.11 -5.02 26.50
C GLY A 166 5.23 -5.97 27.69
N ALA A 167 5.37 -7.26 27.41
CA ALA A 167 5.63 -8.29 28.43
C ALA A 167 7.14 -8.36 28.75
N SER A 168 7.57 -9.36 29.54
CA SER A 168 9.00 -9.55 29.88
C SER A 168 9.90 -9.77 28.66
N ASP A 169 9.33 -10.24 27.56
CA ASP A 169 9.94 -10.50 26.26
C ASP A 169 9.34 -9.58 25.17
N GLY A 170 8.86 -8.40 25.57
CA GLY A 170 8.32 -7.40 24.66
C GLY A 170 6.97 -7.80 24.06
N PHE A 171 6.83 -7.59 22.75
CA PHE A 171 5.65 -7.82 21.94
C PHE A 171 5.80 -9.06 21.03
N GLN A 172 6.68 -10.01 21.38
CA GLN A 172 6.99 -11.18 20.56
C GLN A 172 6.05 -12.38 20.76
N PHE A 173 5.15 -12.32 21.74
CA PHE A 173 4.20 -13.39 22.08
C PHE A 173 4.86 -14.78 22.20
N SER A 174 6.05 -14.87 22.84
CA SER A 174 6.76 -16.14 22.96
C SER A 174 6.10 -17.03 24.01
N SER A 175 5.69 -18.24 23.63
CA SER A 175 5.11 -19.23 24.55
C SER A 175 6.10 -19.74 25.60
N THR A 176 7.41 -19.51 25.41
CA THR A 176 8.46 -19.88 26.37
C THR A 176 8.90 -18.70 27.24
N GLY A 177 8.44 -17.48 26.95
CA GLY A 177 8.92 -16.24 27.59
C GLY A 177 10.38 -15.92 27.29
N GLN A 178 10.99 -16.59 26.29
CA GLN A 178 12.37 -16.38 25.85
C GLN A 178 12.37 -15.75 24.45
N GLY A 179 11.92 -14.49 24.36
CA GLY A 179 12.02 -13.70 23.13
C GLY A 179 13.48 -13.35 22.79
N THR A 180 13.72 -12.98 21.53
CA THR A 180 15.00 -12.42 21.08
C THR A 180 14.81 -10.98 20.65
N LYS A 181 15.44 -10.01 21.33
CA LYS A 181 15.39 -8.60 20.94
C LYS A 181 15.65 -8.45 19.45
N SER A 182 14.75 -7.80 18.73
CA SER A 182 14.73 -7.82 17.26
C SER A 182 14.14 -6.55 16.68
N TYR A 183 14.31 -6.38 15.38
CA TYR A 183 13.50 -5.49 14.58
C TYR A 183 12.77 -6.27 13.47
N GLN A 184 11.65 -5.73 13.03
CA GLN A 184 10.87 -6.22 11.90
C GLN A 184 10.17 -5.07 11.21
N TYR A 185 10.26 -5.05 9.88
CA TYR A 185 9.54 -4.14 9.01
C TYR A 185 8.73 -4.93 7.99
N GLY A 186 7.63 -4.33 7.55
CA GLY A 186 6.88 -4.77 6.38
C GLY A 186 6.64 -3.61 5.42
N ALA A 187 6.36 -3.90 4.16
CA ALA A 187 6.06 -2.89 3.14
C ALA A 187 4.64 -3.07 2.58
N GLY A 188 4.01 -1.96 2.20
CA GLY A 188 2.84 -1.89 1.33
C GLY A 188 3.30 -1.60 -0.10
N PRO A 189 3.58 -2.61 -0.95
CA PRO A 189 4.46 -2.42 -2.09
C PRO A 189 3.82 -1.70 -3.28
N ASP A 190 2.50 -1.53 -3.26
CA ASP A 190 1.80 -0.65 -4.19
C ASP A 190 2.21 0.83 -4.00
N ALA A 191 2.56 1.23 -2.78
CA ALA A 191 3.07 2.56 -2.48
C ALA A 191 4.48 2.77 -3.04
N ASP A 192 5.40 1.82 -2.85
CA ASP A 192 6.74 1.86 -3.47
C ASP A 192 6.63 1.88 -5.00
N ALA A 193 5.72 1.08 -5.57
CA ALA A 193 5.42 1.12 -6.99
C ALA A 193 4.89 2.50 -7.43
N ARG A 194 3.96 3.10 -6.68
CA ARG A 194 3.41 4.44 -6.94
C ARG A 194 4.51 5.52 -6.88
N ALA A 195 5.44 5.44 -5.94
CA ALA A 195 6.58 6.36 -5.86
C ALA A 195 7.50 6.24 -7.08
N VAL A 196 7.77 5.02 -7.57
CA VAL A 196 8.52 4.83 -8.83
C VAL A 196 7.74 5.32 -10.05
N GLN A 197 6.41 5.11 -10.09
CA GLN A 197 5.54 5.66 -11.14
C GLN A 197 5.61 7.19 -11.16
N ALA A 198 5.57 7.84 -9.99
CA ALA A 198 5.72 9.28 -9.87
C ALA A 198 7.11 9.76 -10.35
N ALA A 199 8.17 9.04 -10.01
CA ALA A 199 9.52 9.34 -10.48
C ALA A 199 9.66 9.18 -12.00
N PHE A 200 9.01 8.18 -12.60
CA PHE A 200 8.93 8.06 -14.06
C PHE A 200 8.30 9.30 -14.70
N TRP A 201 7.13 9.73 -14.21
CA TRP A 201 6.48 10.93 -14.75
C TRP A 201 7.30 12.20 -14.49
N ALA A 202 7.93 12.33 -13.32
CA ALA A 202 8.85 13.43 -13.03
C ALA A 202 10.01 13.47 -14.02
N SER A 203 10.60 12.31 -14.35
CA SER A 203 11.65 12.18 -15.38
C SER A 203 11.17 12.68 -16.75
N GLN A 204 9.97 12.27 -17.19
CA GLN A 204 9.41 12.72 -18.46
C GLN A 204 9.17 14.25 -18.48
N TRP A 205 8.45 14.78 -17.50
CA TRP A 205 8.10 16.20 -17.46
C TRP A 205 9.29 17.11 -17.20
N ALA A 206 10.24 16.70 -16.36
CA ALA A 206 11.49 17.44 -16.17
C ALA A 206 12.34 17.40 -17.45
N GLY A 207 12.31 16.30 -18.19
CA GLY A 207 12.96 16.18 -19.50
C GLY A 207 12.43 17.19 -20.50
N GLU A 208 11.10 17.27 -20.64
CA GLU A 208 10.42 18.23 -21.51
C GLU A 208 10.74 19.69 -21.16
N LYS A 209 10.92 19.99 -19.87
CA LYS A 209 11.25 21.34 -19.39
C LYS A 209 12.75 21.64 -19.27
N GLY A 210 13.63 20.67 -19.56
CA GLY A 210 15.08 20.83 -19.43
C GLY A 210 15.61 20.83 -17.99
N ASN A 211 14.83 20.30 -17.04
CA ASN A 211 15.11 20.26 -15.60
C ASN A 211 15.59 18.89 -15.09
N LEU A 212 15.83 17.90 -15.96
CA LEU A 212 16.36 16.59 -15.56
C LEU A 212 17.57 16.65 -14.61
N PRO A 213 18.58 17.53 -14.83
CA PRO A 213 19.73 17.63 -13.92
C PRO A 213 19.35 17.97 -12.46
N VAL A 214 18.20 18.60 -12.22
CA VAL A 214 17.73 18.97 -10.87
C VAL A 214 17.31 17.75 -10.07
N ILE A 215 16.78 16.71 -10.72
CA ILE A 215 16.20 15.54 -10.05
C ILE A 215 16.98 14.24 -10.27
N ALA A 216 18.13 14.30 -10.95
CA ALA A 216 18.87 13.11 -11.40
C ALA A 216 19.28 12.18 -10.25
N GLU A 217 19.63 12.73 -9.09
CA GLU A 217 19.96 11.93 -7.90
C GLU A 217 18.72 11.18 -7.38
N THR A 218 17.60 11.88 -7.24
CA THR A 218 16.32 11.31 -6.83
C THR A 218 15.84 10.23 -7.79
N LEU A 219 16.01 10.42 -9.11
CA LEU A 219 15.71 9.38 -10.11
C LEU A 219 16.60 8.13 -9.92
N SER A 220 17.86 8.31 -9.54
CA SER A 220 18.75 7.17 -9.20
C SER A 220 18.30 6.45 -7.93
N LYS A 221 17.75 7.17 -6.94
CA LYS A 221 17.13 6.59 -5.74
C LYS A 221 15.85 5.81 -6.09
N ALA A 222 15.02 6.33 -7.00
CA ALA A 222 13.84 5.63 -7.52
C ALA A 222 14.21 4.35 -8.28
N ALA A 223 15.30 4.37 -9.05
CA ALA A 223 15.84 3.17 -9.69
C ALA A 223 16.23 2.09 -8.66
N LYS A 224 16.89 2.50 -7.57
CA LYS A 224 17.24 1.61 -6.45
C LYS A 224 16.00 1.03 -5.79
N LEU A 225 14.99 1.86 -5.51
CA LEU A 225 13.70 1.40 -4.96
C LEU A 225 13.06 0.34 -5.85
N GLY A 226 12.97 0.59 -7.15
CA GLY A 226 12.45 -0.36 -8.13
C GLY A 226 13.26 -1.66 -8.24
N ASP A 227 14.55 -1.63 -7.95
CA ASP A 227 15.39 -2.82 -7.94
C ASP A 227 15.09 -3.73 -6.74
N PHE A 228 15.01 -3.15 -5.54
CA PHE A 228 14.62 -3.86 -4.32
C PHE A 228 13.16 -4.30 -4.33
N LEU A 229 12.28 -3.59 -5.03
CA LEU A 229 10.86 -3.92 -5.14
C LEU A 229 10.64 -5.29 -5.82
N ARG A 230 11.64 -5.84 -6.51
CA ARG A 230 11.60 -7.22 -7.05
C ARG A 230 11.44 -8.28 -5.96
N TYR A 231 11.73 -7.99 -4.68
CA TYR A 231 11.39 -8.89 -3.58
C TYR A 231 9.89 -9.22 -3.52
N THR A 232 9.03 -8.33 -4.01
CA THR A 232 7.59 -8.57 -4.10
C THR A 232 7.24 -9.72 -5.04
N PHE A 233 8.13 -10.08 -5.97
CA PHE A 233 7.84 -11.11 -6.96
C PHE A 233 7.89 -12.52 -6.40
N PHE A 234 8.41 -12.72 -5.18
CA PHE A 234 8.70 -14.03 -4.64
C PHE A 234 7.64 -14.51 -3.66
N ASP A 235 7.38 -15.82 -3.69
CA ASP A 235 6.62 -16.52 -2.64
C ASP A 235 7.17 -16.19 -1.24
N GLN A 236 6.30 -16.18 -0.23
CA GLN A 236 6.65 -15.80 1.14
C GLN A 236 7.90 -16.52 1.67
N HIS A 237 8.04 -17.81 1.39
CA HIS A 237 9.17 -18.62 1.84
C HIS A 237 10.05 -19.09 0.69
N PHE A 238 10.05 -18.36 -0.43
CA PHE A 238 10.77 -18.71 -1.66
C PHE A 238 10.46 -20.14 -2.14
N LYS A 239 9.22 -20.61 -1.90
CA LYS A 239 8.75 -21.86 -2.48
C LYS A 239 8.53 -21.73 -3.97
N GLN A 240 8.64 -22.84 -4.68
CA GLN A 240 8.32 -22.90 -6.10
C GLN A 240 6.90 -22.35 -6.36
N VAL A 241 6.78 -21.50 -7.36
CA VAL A 241 5.49 -20.98 -7.81
C VAL A 241 4.83 -21.99 -8.75
N GLY A 242 3.54 -22.21 -8.51
CA GLY A 242 2.68 -23.05 -9.34
C GLY A 242 2.49 -24.46 -8.78
N ASN A 243 1.24 -24.81 -8.50
CA ASN A 243 0.84 -26.09 -7.90
C ASN A 243 1.53 -26.37 -6.55
N CYS A 244 1.84 -25.33 -5.79
CA CYS A 244 2.53 -25.44 -4.50
C CYS A 244 1.55 -25.94 -3.41
N ILE A 245 1.53 -27.25 -3.21
CA ILE A 245 0.66 -27.95 -2.26
C ILE A 245 1.53 -28.74 -1.27
N GLY A 246 1.21 -28.62 0.01
CA GLY A 246 1.95 -29.21 1.11
C GLY A 246 3.09 -28.32 1.60
N LYS A 247 3.04 -27.94 2.89
CA LYS A 247 4.06 -27.09 3.51
C LYS A 247 5.43 -27.76 3.62
N GLU A 248 5.51 -29.09 3.58
CA GLU A 248 6.76 -29.84 3.56
C GLU A 248 7.07 -30.38 2.14
N GLU A 249 6.01 -30.69 1.38
CA GLU A 249 6.07 -31.33 0.06
C GLU A 249 6.39 -30.36 -1.08
N CYS A 250 5.78 -29.16 -1.08
CA CYS A 250 6.12 -28.14 -2.06
C CYS A 250 7.57 -27.68 -1.82
N PRO A 251 8.49 -27.84 -2.81
CA PRO A 251 9.89 -27.59 -2.60
C PRO A 251 10.20 -26.10 -2.47
N GLY A 252 11.24 -25.81 -1.69
CA GLY A 252 11.93 -24.52 -1.78
C GLY A 252 12.69 -24.43 -3.10
N SER A 253 12.62 -23.29 -3.77
CA SER A 253 13.40 -23.04 -4.99
C SER A 253 14.84 -22.67 -4.68
N ILE A 254 15.76 -22.92 -5.61
CA ILE A 254 17.17 -22.47 -5.53
C ILE A 254 17.50 -21.39 -6.59
N ASP A 255 16.48 -20.96 -7.32
CA ASP A 255 16.54 -20.01 -8.43
C ASP A 255 15.25 -19.18 -8.45
N LYS A 256 15.01 -18.46 -9.55
CA LYS A 256 13.82 -17.62 -9.71
C LYS A 256 12.51 -18.37 -9.96
N SER A 257 12.48 -19.70 -9.85
CA SER A 257 11.22 -20.46 -9.93
C SER A 257 10.26 -20.19 -8.76
N SER A 258 10.72 -19.54 -7.70
CA SER A 258 9.87 -18.98 -6.63
C SER A 258 9.28 -17.60 -6.97
N SER A 259 9.61 -17.04 -8.14
CA SER A 259 9.07 -15.76 -8.60
C SER A 259 7.75 -15.96 -9.35
N HIS A 260 6.68 -15.35 -8.85
CA HIS A 260 5.43 -15.17 -9.57
C HIS A 260 5.41 -13.89 -10.42
N TYR A 261 6.43 -13.02 -10.33
CA TYR A 261 6.61 -11.79 -11.12
C TYR A 261 5.45 -10.77 -11.01
N LEU A 262 4.76 -10.75 -9.88
CA LEU A 262 3.67 -9.82 -9.59
C LEU A 262 4.02 -9.01 -8.36
N ILE A 263 3.49 -7.79 -8.26
CA ILE A 263 3.61 -6.99 -7.04
C ILE A 263 2.67 -7.61 -6.00
N SER A 264 3.24 -8.35 -5.06
CA SER A 264 2.50 -9.03 -3.99
C SER A 264 2.00 -8.07 -2.91
N TRP A 265 1.14 -8.57 -2.02
CA TRP A 265 0.51 -7.81 -0.94
C TRP A 265 1.50 -7.17 0.05
N GLY A 266 2.72 -7.70 0.14
CA GLY A 266 3.72 -7.20 1.06
C GLY A 266 5.06 -7.85 0.85
N ILE A 267 6.05 -7.31 1.54
CA ILE A 267 7.30 -8.02 1.84
C ILE A 267 7.62 -7.73 3.31
N SER A 268 8.41 -8.58 3.94
CA SER A 268 8.87 -8.33 5.30
C SER A 268 10.31 -8.73 5.48
N TRP A 269 11.00 -8.03 6.37
CA TRP A 269 12.38 -8.33 6.73
C TRP A 269 12.62 -7.94 8.18
N GLY A 270 13.64 -8.53 8.77
CA GLY A 270 13.96 -8.29 10.16
C GLY A 270 15.25 -8.97 10.58
N GLY A 271 15.58 -8.80 11.85
CA GLY A 271 16.79 -9.39 12.41
C GLY A 271 16.87 -9.21 13.90
N SER A 272 17.77 -9.94 14.55
CA SER A 272 18.03 -9.73 15.97
C SER A 272 18.90 -8.51 16.22
N LEU A 273 18.78 -7.93 17.41
CA LEU A 273 19.63 -6.83 17.91
C LEU A 273 20.88 -7.34 18.62
N SER A 274 21.08 -8.66 18.68
CA SER A 274 22.19 -9.29 19.39
C SER A 274 23.51 -9.22 18.63
N GLU A 275 24.62 -9.16 19.37
CA GLU A 275 25.98 -9.11 18.79
C GLU A 275 26.31 -10.34 17.94
N ASN A 276 25.74 -11.51 18.21
CA ASN A 276 25.86 -12.75 17.42
C ASN A 276 24.51 -13.12 16.77
N GLY A 277 23.87 -12.12 16.16
CA GLY A 277 22.52 -12.20 15.61
C GLY A 277 22.35 -12.76 14.22
N TYR A 278 21.11 -12.67 13.74
CA TYR A 278 20.64 -13.13 12.43
C TYR A 278 19.79 -12.04 11.75
N ALA A 279 19.59 -12.17 10.45
CA ALA A 279 18.62 -11.41 9.67
C ALA A 279 17.82 -12.35 8.76
N TRP A 280 16.63 -11.93 8.36
CA TRP A 280 15.71 -12.69 7.50
C TRP A 280 14.96 -11.75 6.55
N ARG A 281 14.48 -12.31 5.44
CA ARG A 281 13.64 -11.66 4.42
C ARG A 281 12.59 -12.64 3.95
N LEU A 282 11.37 -12.18 3.75
CA LEU A 282 10.25 -12.95 3.25
C LEU A 282 9.56 -12.17 2.13
N GLY A 283 9.24 -12.86 1.04
CA GLY A 283 8.34 -12.36 0.01
C GLY A 283 6.88 -12.37 0.48
N ASN A 284 5.94 -12.55 -0.44
CA ASN A 284 4.54 -12.80 -0.09
C ASN A 284 3.84 -13.59 -1.18
N SER A 285 3.19 -14.69 -0.78
CA SER A 285 2.54 -15.62 -1.69
C SER A 285 1.21 -15.11 -2.27
N VAL A 286 0.81 -13.87 -2.04
CA VAL A 286 -0.48 -13.31 -2.43
C VAL A 286 -0.27 -12.09 -3.32
N ALA A 287 -0.88 -12.06 -4.50
CA ALA A 287 -0.89 -10.90 -5.37
C ALA A 287 -2.33 -10.44 -5.66
N TYR A 288 -2.54 -9.13 -5.57
CA TYR A 288 -3.84 -8.49 -5.77
C TYR A 288 -3.84 -7.56 -6.98
N TYR A 289 -4.94 -7.52 -7.74
CA TYR A 289 -5.03 -6.66 -8.92
C TYR A 289 -4.79 -5.18 -8.60
N GLY A 290 -5.25 -4.71 -7.42
CA GLY A 290 -5.09 -3.32 -6.98
C GLY A 290 -3.63 -2.86 -6.82
N TYR A 291 -2.69 -3.79 -6.64
CA TYR A 291 -1.28 -3.49 -6.36
C TYR A 291 -0.41 -3.46 -7.61
N GLN A 292 -0.90 -4.01 -8.72
CA GLN A 292 -0.13 -4.07 -9.96
C GLN A 292 0.10 -2.65 -10.51
N ASN A 293 1.25 -2.44 -11.15
CA ASN A 293 1.65 -1.14 -11.68
C ASN A 293 2.48 -1.29 -12.97
N LEU A 294 1.78 -1.16 -14.10
CA LEU A 294 2.39 -1.23 -15.43
C LEU A 294 3.32 -0.04 -15.71
N ILE A 295 3.13 1.11 -15.05
CA ILE A 295 3.98 2.30 -15.23
C ILE A 295 5.32 2.12 -14.55
N THR A 296 5.33 1.59 -13.32
CA THR A 296 6.56 1.20 -12.63
C THR A 296 7.39 0.25 -13.51
N ALA A 297 6.78 -0.83 -13.99
CA ALA A 297 7.48 -1.79 -14.83
C ALA A 297 7.96 -1.15 -16.14
N HIS A 298 7.10 -0.39 -16.84
CA HIS A 298 7.46 0.32 -18.07
C HIS A 298 8.62 1.30 -17.87
N GLY A 299 8.58 2.11 -16.82
CA GLY A 299 9.60 3.10 -16.51
C GLY A 299 10.95 2.46 -16.20
N LEU A 300 10.99 1.46 -15.32
CA LEU A 300 12.23 0.77 -14.94
C LEU A 300 12.91 0.05 -16.12
N ILE A 301 12.13 -0.43 -17.10
CA ILE A 301 12.65 -1.06 -18.33
C ILE A 301 13.20 0.01 -19.29
N ASN A 302 12.42 1.05 -19.57
CA ASN A 302 12.59 1.89 -20.75
C ASN A 302 13.24 3.25 -20.47
N ASP A 303 13.05 3.83 -19.28
CA ASP A 303 13.60 5.14 -18.93
C ASP A 303 15.04 4.98 -18.38
N PRO A 304 16.07 5.50 -19.09
CA PRO A 304 17.45 5.37 -18.65
C PRO A 304 17.76 6.11 -17.34
N ASN A 305 16.95 7.10 -16.94
CA ASN A 305 17.19 7.89 -15.73
C ASN A 305 16.76 7.17 -14.44
N ILE A 306 15.82 6.21 -14.55
CA ILE A 306 15.35 5.38 -13.42
C ILE A 306 15.67 3.90 -13.62
N ARG A 307 16.66 3.57 -14.45
CA ARG A 307 17.04 2.19 -14.78
C ARG A 307 17.72 1.50 -13.58
N PRO A 308 17.20 0.35 -13.09
CA PRO A 308 17.84 -0.46 -12.05
C PRO A 308 19.26 -0.93 -12.41
N LYS A 309 20.10 -1.15 -11.40
CA LYS A 309 21.51 -1.53 -11.58
C LYS A 309 21.78 -3.04 -11.49
N ALA A 310 20.96 -3.81 -10.78
CA ALA A 310 21.20 -5.25 -10.63
C ALA A 310 21.11 -5.98 -11.98
N SER A 311 21.95 -6.99 -12.15
CA SER A 311 22.24 -7.62 -13.44
C SER A 311 21.03 -8.14 -14.18
N THR A 312 20.02 -8.61 -13.45
CA THR A 312 18.82 -9.25 -14.04
C THR A 312 17.55 -8.43 -13.85
N ALA A 313 17.62 -7.23 -13.28
CA ALA A 313 16.45 -6.44 -12.93
C ALA A 313 15.57 -6.07 -14.14
N ILE A 314 16.18 -5.74 -15.28
CA ILE A 314 15.44 -5.40 -16.51
C ILE A 314 14.69 -6.60 -17.06
N GLU A 315 15.31 -7.79 -17.02
CA GLU A 315 14.66 -9.04 -17.43
C GLU A 315 13.46 -9.33 -16.51
N ASP A 316 13.64 -9.22 -15.20
CA ASP A 316 12.58 -9.49 -14.23
C ASP A 316 11.41 -8.52 -14.36
N TRP A 317 11.67 -7.23 -14.53
CA TRP A 317 10.61 -6.24 -14.76
C TRP A 317 9.92 -6.43 -16.10
N THR A 318 10.64 -6.90 -17.13
CA THR A 318 10.04 -7.23 -18.43
C THR A 318 9.08 -8.41 -18.30
N VAL A 319 9.49 -9.47 -17.60
CA VAL A 319 8.60 -10.61 -17.29
C VAL A 319 7.43 -10.16 -16.42
N SER A 320 7.66 -9.29 -15.45
CA SER A 320 6.61 -8.75 -14.59
C SER A 320 5.59 -7.93 -15.35
N LEU A 321 6.01 -7.06 -16.28
CA LEU A 321 5.10 -6.27 -17.11
C LEU A 321 4.12 -7.16 -17.88
N ASP A 322 4.64 -8.21 -18.52
CA ASP A 322 3.82 -9.18 -19.26
C ASP A 322 2.90 -9.98 -18.31
N ARG A 323 3.43 -10.46 -17.20
CA ARG A 323 2.68 -11.21 -16.18
C ARG A 323 1.56 -10.39 -15.53
N GLN A 324 1.77 -9.10 -15.33
CA GLN A 324 0.74 -8.19 -14.82
C GLN A 324 -0.39 -8.02 -15.83
N LEU A 325 -0.09 -7.87 -17.14
CA LEU A 325 -1.10 -7.85 -18.20
C LEU A 325 -1.89 -9.16 -18.26
N GLU A 326 -1.21 -10.32 -18.16
CA GLU A 326 -1.87 -11.62 -18.08
C GLU A 326 -2.80 -11.72 -16.86
N LEU A 327 -2.38 -11.18 -15.70
CA LEU A 327 -3.21 -11.18 -14.49
C LEU A 327 -4.48 -10.34 -14.70
N TYR A 328 -4.37 -9.15 -15.30
CA TYR A 328 -5.55 -8.34 -15.60
C TYR A 328 -6.49 -9.06 -16.56
N GLU A 329 -5.98 -9.70 -17.61
CA GLU A 329 -6.79 -10.49 -18.56
C GLU A 329 -7.49 -11.67 -17.86
N TYR A 330 -6.78 -12.37 -16.99
CA TYR A 330 -7.31 -13.48 -16.20
C TYR A 330 -8.41 -13.02 -15.24
N LEU A 331 -8.22 -11.90 -14.55
CA LEU A 331 -9.16 -11.37 -13.57
C LEU A 331 -10.30 -10.56 -14.19
N GLN A 332 -10.20 -10.13 -15.44
CA GLN A 332 -11.20 -9.25 -16.03
C GLN A 332 -12.52 -9.98 -16.27
N THR A 333 -13.55 -9.53 -15.55
CA THR A 333 -14.89 -10.12 -15.61
C THR A 333 -15.58 -9.84 -16.95
N SER A 334 -16.66 -10.57 -17.23
CA SER A 334 -17.49 -10.33 -18.42
C SER A 334 -18.04 -8.90 -18.49
N GLN A 335 -18.36 -8.29 -17.34
CA GLN A 335 -18.82 -6.91 -17.21
C GLN A 335 -17.73 -5.92 -17.60
N GLY A 336 -16.51 -6.09 -17.09
CA GLY A 336 -15.35 -5.25 -17.39
C GLY A 336 -14.50 -4.91 -16.18
N ALA A 337 -15.10 -4.92 -14.98
CA ALA A 337 -14.40 -4.81 -13.71
C ALA A 337 -13.42 -5.97 -13.49
N PHE A 338 -12.41 -5.75 -12.66
CA PHE A 338 -11.45 -6.79 -12.28
C PHE A 338 -11.94 -7.61 -11.08
N ALA A 339 -11.68 -8.91 -11.11
CA ALA A 339 -11.73 -9.80 -9.96
C ALA A 339 -10.56 -9.55 -9.00
N ALA A 340 -10.56 -10.19 -7.84
CA ALA A 340 -9.64 -9.92 -6.74
C ALA A 340 -8.18 -10.32 -7.02
N GLY A 341 -7.73 -11.50 -6.62
CA GLY A 341 -6.32 -11.82 -6.72
C GLY A 341 -6.04 -13.31 -6.81
N ILE A 342 -4.79 -13.65 -6.55
CA ILE A 342 -4.27 -15.01 -6.61
C ILE A 342 -3.33 -15.28 -5.44
N THR A 343 -3.13 -16.55 -5.11
CA THR A 343 -2.16 -16.98 -4.10
C THR A 343 -1.44 -18.27 -4.47
N ASN A 344 -0.15 -18.34 -4.12
CA ASN A 344 0.64 -19.57 -4.14
C ASN A 344 0.54 -20.37 -2.83
N SER A 345 -0.04 -19.80 -1.76
CA SER A 345 -0.17 -20.43 -0.44
C SER A 345 -1.63 -20.48 -0.01
N TRP A 346 -2.34 -21.53 -0.43
CA TRP A 346 -3.74 -21.71 -0.05
C TRP A 346 -3.89 -21.73 1.48
N ASN A 347 -4.88 -21.00 2.00
CA ASN A 347 -5.11 -20.77 3.44
C ASN A 347 -3.87 -20.28 4.21
N LYS A 348 -2.92 -19.62 3.54
CA LYS A 348 -1.66 -19.12 4.13
C LYS A 348 -0.78 -20.25 4.70
N ASN A 349 -0.98 -21.49 4.27
CA ASN A 349 -0.31 -22.67 4.81
C ASN A 349 0.01 -23.74 3.73
N TYR A 350 0.01 -23.33 2.45
CA TYR A 350 0.24 -24.22 1.30
C TYR A 350 -0.69 -25.45 1.30
N GLU A 351 -1.93 -25.28 1.76
CA GLU A 351 -2.90 -26.39 1.82
C GLU A 351 -3.35 -26.81 0.42
N ASP A 352 -4.02 -27.97 0.33
CA ASP A 352 -4.60 -28.42 -0.93
C ASP A 352 -5.91 -27.66 -1.22
N PRO A 353 -6.01 -26.84 -2.29
CA PRO A 353 -7.24 -26.11 -2.60
C PRO A 353 -8.35 -27.05 -3.13
N PRO A 354 -9.62 -26.63 -3.07
CA PRO A 354 -10.71 -27.34 -3.76
C PRO A 354 -10.45 -27.46 -5.28
N GLN A 355 -10.98 -28.51 -5.90
CA GLN A 355 -10.67 -28.85 -7.30
C GLN A 355 -11.03 -27.72 -8.28
N GLU A 356 -12.13 -27.02 -8.04
CA GLU A 356 -12.58 -25.91 -8.89
C GLU A 356 -11.59 -24.74 -8.95
N TYR A 357 -10.79 -24.53 -7.91
CA TYR A 357 -9.71 -23.51 -7.91
C TYR A 357 -8.49 -23.98 -8.69
N LYS A 358 -8.20 -25.29 -8.68
CA LYS A 358 -7.11 -25.88 -9.48
C LYS A 358 -7.42 -25.79 -10.97
N ASP A 359 -8.68 -26.02 -11.34
CA ASP A 359 -9.14 -25.96 -12.74
C ASP A 359 -9.13 -24.52 -13.30
N SER A 360 -9.12 -23.52 -12.42
CA SER A 360 -9.10 -22.08 -12.73
C SER A 360 -7.72 -21.44 -12.52
N ALA A 361 -6.66 -22.21 -12.32
CA ALA A 361 -5.39 -21.68 -11.84
C ALA A 361 -4.69 -20.70 -12.80
N PHE A 362 -4.08 -19.66 -12.23
CA PHE A 362 -3.23 -18.70 -12.94
C PHE A 362 -1.75 -19.07 -12.73
N HIS A 363 -1.10 -19.63 -13.75
CA HIS A 363 0.27 -20.17 -13.62
C HIS A 363 0.42 -21.15 -12.44
N GLY A 364 -0.61 -21.94 -12.16
CA GLY A 364 -0.66 -22.87 -11.02
C GLY A 364 -0.89 -22.21 -9.65
N MET A 365 -1.11 -20.89 -9.59
CA MET A 365 -1.58 -20.20 -8.39
C MET A 365 -3.11 -20.13 -8.37
N TRP A 366 -3.68 -20.02 -7.17
CA TRP A 366 -5.11 -20.20 -6.94
C TRP A 366 -5.80 -18.85 -6.80
N PHE A 367 -6.97 -18.70 -7.40
CA PHE A 367 -7.78 -17.49 -7.23
C PHE A 367 -8.13 -17.25 -5.74
N ASN A 368 -7.99 -16.02 -5.29
CA ASN A 368 -8.27 -15.61 -3.92
C ASN A 368 -9.16 -14.36 -3.91
N TYR A 369 -10.36 -14.47 -3.32
CA TYR A 369 -11.30 -13.37 -3.15
C TYR A 369 -10.85 -12.33 -2.12
N GLN A 370 -10.03 -12.74 -1.14
CA GLN A 370 -9.57 -11.91 -0.03
C GLN A 370 -8.04 -11.98 0.09
N PRO A 371 -7.30 -11.43 -0.89
CA PRO A 371 -5.86 -11.31 -0.77
C PRO A 371 -5.52 -10.29 0.33
N GLY A 372 -4.65 -10.68 1.26
CA GLY A 372 -4.28 -9.86 2.43
C GLY A 372 -4.90 -10.36 3.73
N TYR A 373 -5.94 -9.68 4.22
CA TYR A 373 -6.62 -9.96 5.48
C TYR A 373 -8.05 -10.51 5.29
N ALA A 374 -8.54 -11.23 6.30
CA ALA A 374 -9.93 -11.69 6.32
C ALA A 374 -10.85 -10.45 6.33
N ASP A 375 -11.91 -10.46 5.52
CA ASP A 375 -12.80 -9.31 5.30
C ASP A 375 -12.19 -8.14 4.50
N ALA A 376 -11.12 -8.37 3.73
CA ALA A 376 -10.63 -7.41 2.74
C ALA A 376 -11.79 -6.80 1.95
N ASN A 377 -11.96 -5.49 2.13
CA ASN A 377 -13.20 -4.79 1.82
C ASN A 377 -13.50 -4.92 0.32
N PRO A 378 -14.76 -5.19 -0.10
CA PRO A 378 -15.24 -5.05 -1.47
C PRO A 378 -15.10 -3.62 -2.07
N TRP A 379 -14.05 -2.87 -1.76
CA TRP A 379 -13.91 -1.46 -2.07
C TRP A 379 -13.63 -1.21 -3.55
N PHE A 380 -14.45 -0.34 -4.16
CA PHE A 380 -14.31 0.05 -5.56
C PHE A 380 -13.00 0.83 -5.83
N GLY A 381 -12.43 1.53 -4.84
CA GLY A 381 -11.24 2.36 -5.03
C GLY A 381 -10.05 1.63 -5.68
N PHE A 382 -9.87 0.34 -5.37
CA PHE A 382 -8.85 -0.49 -6.04
C PHE A 382 -9.06 -0.65 -7.55
N GLN A 383 -10.32 -0.65 -8.03
CA GLN A 383 -10.62 -0.62 -9.47
C GLN A 383 -10.09 0.66 -10.09
N ALA A 384 -10.38 1.81 -9.48
CA ALA A 384 -9.97 3.11 -10.01
C ALA A 384 -8.44 3.27 -10.00
N TRP A 385 -7.77 2.93 -8.89
CA TRP A 385 -6.31 3.06 -8.75
C TRP A 385 -5.53 2.20 -9.75
N THR A 386 -5.97 0.96 -9.96
CA THR A 386 -5.24 0.04 -10.84
C THR A 386 -5.55 0.30 -12.31
N ALA A 387 -6.81 0.62 -12.63
CA ALA A 387 -7.20 0.98 -14.00
C ALA A 387 -6.50 2.27 -14.46
N ASP A 388 -6.21 3.21 -13.57
CA ASP A 388 -5.41 4.41 -13.86
C ASP A 388 -4.04 4.03 -14.44
N ARG A 389 -3.35 3.09 -13.80
CA ARG A 389 -2.02 2.60 -14.23
C ARG A 389 -2.10 1.88 -15.57
N VAL A 390 -3.18 1.14 -15.83
CA VAL A 390 -3.41 0.51 -17.15
C VAL A 390 -3.71 1.56 -18.22
N ALA A 391 -4.53 2.57 -17.92
CA ALA A 391 -4.86 3.66 -18.83
C ALA A 391 -3.63 4.49 -19.20
N GLN A 392 -2.79 4.82 -18.21
CA GLN A 392 -1.51 5.48 -18.43
C GLN A 392 -0.59 4.65 -19.33
N TYR A 393 -0.53 3.32 -19.13
CA TYR A 393 0.33 2.46 -19.93
C TYR A 393 -0.17 2.37 -21.37
N TYR A 394 -1.49 2.29 -21.57
CA TYR A 394 -2.11 2.39 -22.88
C TYR A 394 -1.83 3.74 -23.55
N TYR A 395 -1.94 4.85 -22.83
CA TYR A 395 -1.61 6.18 -23.32
C TYR A 395 -0.15 6.30 -23.78
N LEU A 396 0.80 5.81 -22.99
CA LEU A 396 2.23 5.89 -23.31
C LEU A 396 2.64 5.02 -24.49
N THR A 397 2.04 3.85 -24.64
CA THR A 397 2.56 2.80 -25.53
C THR A 397 1.67 2.49 -26.73
N GLY A 398 0.39 2.83 -26.68
CA GLY A 398 -0.60 2.36 -27.63
C GLY A 398 -0.81 0.84 -27.60
N SER A 399 -0.38 0.13 -26.55
CA SER A 399 -0.47 -1.33 -26.43
C SER A 399 -1.90 -1.83 -26.67
N GLU A 400 -2.07 -2.73 -27.65
CA GLU A 400 -3.38 -3.31 -27.98
C GLU A 400 -3.98 -4.12 -26.82
N ARG A 401 -3.14 -4.88 -26.08
CA ARG A 401 -3.57 -5.64 -24.89
C ARG A 401 -4.08 -4.71 -23.80
N ALA A 402 -3.28 -3.72 -23.42
CA ALA A 402 -3.67 -2.73 -22.41
C ALA A 402 -4.93 -1.96 -22.85
N GLY A 403 -4.99 -1.55 -24.13
CA GLY A 403 -6.14 -0.90 -24.74
C GLY A 403 -7.42 -1.73 -24.65
N ALA A 404 -7.35 -3.03 -24.93
CA ALA A 404 -8.50 -3.94 -24.81
C ALA A 404 -8.97 -4.07 -23.35
N ILE A 405 -8.03 -4.24 -22.41
CA ILE A 405 -8.31 -4.33 -20.98
C ILE A 405 -9.00 -3.05 -20.50
N ILE A 406 -8.39 -1.88 -20.70
CA ILE A 406 -8.91 -0.62 -20.17
C ILE A 406 -10.19 -0.18 -20.88
N SER A 407 -10.34 -0.47 -22.18
CA SER A 407 -11.57 -0.15 -22.93
C SER A 407 -12.78 -0.88 -22.34
N LYS A 408 -12.62 -2.15 -21.98
CA LYS A 408 -13.71 -2.92 -21.34
C LYS A 408 -14.06 -2.38 -19.95
N TRP A 409 -13.05 -2.03 -19.16
CA TRP A 409 -13.25 -1.41 -17.84
C TRP A 409 -13.92 -0.03 -17.96
N ALA A 410 -13.45 0.82 -18.88
CA ALA A 410 -14.00 2.15 -19.12
C ALA A 410 -15.47 2.07 -19.57
N ASN A 411 -15.79 1.15 -20.48
CA ASN A 411 -17.18 0.91 -20.92
C ASN A 411 -18.08 0.44 -19.78
N TRP A 412 -17.56 -0.34 -18.83
CA TRP A 412 -18.32 -0.73 -17.65
C TRP A 412 -18.55 0.46 -16.72
N VAL A 413 -17.47 1.11 -16.25
CA VAL A 413 -17.57 2.12 -15.19
C VAL A 413 -18.40 3.33 -15.61
N VAL A 414 -18.35 3.77 -16.87
CA VAL A 414 -19.16 4.90 -17.34
C VAL A 414 -20.66 4.61 -17.30
N ASN A 415 -21.07 3.34 -17.35
CA ASN A 415 -22.47 2.95 -17.18
C ASN A 415 -22.88 2.78 -15.72
N GLU A 416 -21.92 2.73 -14.80
CA GLU A 416 -22.15 2.69 -13.35
C GLU A 416 -22.11 4.08 -12.70
N ILE A 417 -21.72 5.11 -13.46
CA ILE A 417 -21.68 6.50 -13.00
C ILE A 417 -22.97 7.20 -13.42
N SER A 418 -23.56 7.94 -12.49
CA SER A 418 -24.68 8.83 -12.75
C SER A 418 -24.39 10.25 -12.26
N PHE A 419 -25.07 11.22 -12.85
CA PHE A 419 -25.01 12.62 -12.45
C PHE A 419 -26.43 13.14 -12.24
N ASP A 420 -26.67 13.88 -11.17
CA ASP A 420 -27.97 14.48 -10.88
C ASP A 420 -28.19 15.79 -11.68
N GLU A 421 -29.34 16.44 -11.48
CA GLU A 421 -29.68 17.69 -12.18
C GLU A 421 -28.74 18.86 -11.85
N THR A 422 -28.05 18.80 -10.71
CA THR A 422 -27.07 19.80 -10.26
C THR A 422 -25.66 19.49 -10.77
N GLY A 423 -25.45 18.31 -11.35
CA GLY A 423 -24.17 17.82 -11.82
C GLY A 423 -23.33 17.13 -10.73
N ASP A 424 -23.91 16.85 -9.56
CA ASP A 424 -23.25 16.01 -8.57
C ASP A 424 -23.27 14.54 -9.03
N TYR A 425 -22.24 13.79 -8.68
CA TYR A 425 -22.01 12.44 -9.20
C TYR A 425 -22.45 11.37 -8.20
N THR A 426 -22.63 10.16 -8.71
CA THR A 426 -22.76 8.95 -7.90
C THR A 426 -22.09 7.82 -8.65
N LEU A 427 -21.17 7.13 -8.00
CA LEU A 427 -20.38 6.03 -8.56
C LEU A 427 -20.34 4.82 -7.61
N PRO A 428 -19.89 3.64 -8.06
CA PRO A 428 -19.75 2.48 -7.20
C PRO A 428 -18.88 2.78 -5.97
N SER A 429 -19.30 2.27 -4.81
CA SER A 429 -18.53 2.33 -3.56
C SER A 429 -18.05 0.94 -3.17
N ASN A 430 -18.96 -0.05 -3.15
CA ASN A 430 -18.62 -1.45 -2.90
C ASN A 430 -19.03 -2.35 -4.08
N ILE A 431 -18.25 -3.41 -4.30
CA ILE A 431 -18.41 -4.40 -5.36
C ILE A 431 -18.25 -5.82 -4.80
N LYS A 432 -19.06 -6.78 -5.24
CA LYS A 432 -18.90 -8.19 -4.87
C LYS A 432 -18.52 -9.03 -6.08
N TRP A 433 -17.81 -10.13 -5.81
CA TRP A 433 -17.43 -11.12 -6.80
C TRP A 433 -18.14 -12.45 -6.52
N GLU A 434 -18.61 -13.10 -7.58
CA GLU A 434 -19.17 -14.45 -7.52
C GLU A 434 -18.60 -15.29 -8.68
N GLY A 435 -18.25 -16.56 -8.39
CA GLY A 435 -17.68 -17.48 -9.38
C GLY A 435 -16.18 -17.28 -9.62
N LEU A 436 -15.57 -18.28 -10.27
CA LEU A 436 -14.12 -18.33 -10.51
C LEU A 436 -13.76 -17.88 -11.93
N PRO A 437 -12.58 -17.29 -12.15
CA PRO A 437 -12.12 -16.96 -13.49
C PRO A 437 -12.14 -18.17 -14.46
N PRO A 438 -12.40 -17.97 -15.76
CA PRO A 438 -12.73 -16.70 -16.40
C PRO A 438 -14.21 -16.30 -16.24
N ASN A 439 -15.00 -17.04 -15.46
CA ASN A 439 -16.45 -16.86 -15.32
C ASN A 439 -16.85 -16.05 -14.07
N THR A 440 -15.90 -15.31 -13.46
CA THR A 440 -16.22 -14.43 -12.34
C THR A 440 -17.14 -13.30 -12.80
N VAL A 441 -18.16 -13.05 -11.98
CA VAL A 441 -19.14 -11.97 -12.14
C VAL A 441 -18.90 -10.93 -11.06
N VAL A 442 -18.89 -9.65 -11.45
CA VAL A 442 -18.91 -8.52 -10.51
C VAL A 442 -20.31 -7.92 -10.44
N SER A 443 -20.72 -7.50 -9.24
CA SER A 443 -21.91 -6.68 -9.02
C SER A 443 -21.60 -5.54 -8.08
N VAL A 444 -22.08 -4.33 -8.40
CA VAL A 444 -22.03 -3.19 -7.47
C VAL A 444 -23.04 -3.42 -6.35
N THR A 445 -22.60 -3.30 -5.10
CA THR A 445 -23.44 -3.51 -3.90
C THR A 445 -23.83 -2.22 -3.22
N SER A 446 -23.09 -1.14 -3.46
CA SER A 446 -23.46 0.21 -3.02
C SER A 446 -22.86 1.28 -3.94
N TYR A 447 -23.49 2.44 -3.95
CA TYR A 447 -23.03 3.63 -4.66
C TYR A 447 -22.92 4.81 -3.68
N GLY A 448 -22.13 5.81 -4.04
CA GLY A 448 -21.92 7.01 -3.24
C GLY A 448 -21.03 8.04 -3.94
N GLN A 449 -20.62 9.06 -3.19
CA GLN A 449 -19.84 10.21 -3.67
C GLN A 449 -18.34 10.12 -3.35
N SER A 450 -17.79 8.92 -3.08
CA SER A 450 -16.38 8.73 -2.64
C SER A 450 -15.40 9.61 -3.42
N ILE A 451 -14.75 10.54 -2.71
CA ILE A 451 -13.89 11.58 -3.28
C ILE A 451 -12.70 10.95 -4.01
N GLY A 452 -11.90 10.13 -3.31
CA GLY A 452 -10.73 9.49 -3.91
C GLY A 452 -11.07 8.54 -5.06
N SER A 453 -12.21 7.84 -4.98
CA SER A 453 -12.64 6.95 -6.06
C SER A 453 -13.07 7.74 -7.30
N ALA A 454 -13.75 8.88 -7.12
CA ALA A 454 -14.16 9.76 -8.20
C ALA A 454 -12.96 10.41 -8.88
N SER A 455 -11.99 10.94 -8.12
CA SER A 455 -10.78 11.56 -8.66
C SER A 455 -9.92 10.56 -9.44
N ALA A 456 -9.70 9.36 -8.89
CA ALA A 456 -8.93 8.32 -9.56
C ALA A 456 -9.65 7.82 -10.82
N THR A 457 -10.97 7.66 -10.77
CA THR A 457 -11.77 7.29 -11.95
C THR A 457 -11.71 8.37 -13.03
N ALA A 458 -11.81 9.65 -12.66
CA ALA A 458 -11.68 10.75 -13.60
C ALA A 458 -10.30 10.74 -14.29
N ARG A 459 -9.22 10.52 -13.54
CA ARG A 459 -7.87 10.44 -14.11
C ARG A 459 -7.71 9.25 -15.06
N THR A 460 -8.21 8.07 -14.67
CA THR A 460 -8.25 6.88 -15.52
C THR A 460 -8.95 7.15 -16.84
N LEU A 461 -10.16 7.72 -16.79
CA LEU A 461 -10.95 8.04 -17.97
C LEU A 461 -10.28 9.14 -18.82
N SER A 462 -9.54 10.06 -18.20
CA SER A 462 -8.76 11.10 -18.90
C SER A 462 -7.63 10.49 -19.72
N TYR A 463 -6.78 9.64 -19.12
CA TYR A 463 -5.72 8.96 -19.86
C TYR A 463 -6.27 8.05 -20.96
N TYR A 464 -7.34 7.30 -20.67
CA TYR A 464 -7.98 6.46 -21.68
C TYR A 464 -8.56 7.28 -22.83
N ALA A 465 -9.23 8.40 -22.56
CA ALA A 465 -9.81 9.26 -23.59
C ALA A 465 -8.70 9.94 -24.43
N ALA A 466 -7.60 10.36 -23.81
CA ALA A 466 -6.44 10.91 -24.51
C ALA A 466 -5.80 9.88 -25.45
N ALA A 467 -5.70 8.62 -25.02
CA ALA A 467 -5.14 7.54 -25.83
C ALA A 467 -6.07 7.09 -26.97
N SER A 468 -7.38 6.99 -26.70
CA SER A 468 -8.38 6.43 -27.64
C SER A 468 -9.04 7.47 -28.54
N GLY A 469 -8.97 8.76 -28.18
CA GLY A 469 -9.75 9.83 -28.82
C GLY A 469 -11.25 9.80 -28.47
N ASN A 470 -11.66 9.06 -27.44
CA ASN A 470 -13.08 8.94 -27.07
C ASN A 470 -13.60 10.19 -26.34
N ALA A 471 -14.18 11.11 -27.11
CA ALA A 471 -14.72 12.37 -26.58
C ALA A 471 -15.84 12.16 -25.53
N ALA A 472 -16.69 11.14 -25.67
CA ALA A 472 -17.75 10.89 -24.70
C ALA A 472 -17.19 10.49 -23.32
N VAL A 473 -16.10 9.72 -23.31
CA VAL A 473 -15.43 9.34 -22.06
C VAL A 473 -14.67 10.53 -21.46
N LYS A 474 -14.05 11.38 -22.28
CA LYS A 474 -13.47 12.66 -21.81
C LYS A 474 -14.52 13.51 -21.08
N GLU A 475 -15.72 13.64 -21.64
CA GLU A 475 -16.80 14.41 -21.01
C GLU A 475 -17.23 13.83 -19.64
N VAL A 476 -17.28 12.50 -19.49
CA VAL A 476 -17.56 11.88 -18.18
C VAL A 476 -16.45 12.19 -17.18
N ALA A 477 -15.19 12.08 -17.60
CA ALA A 477 -14.05 12.43 -16.76
C ALA A 477 -14.13 13.89 -16.27
N LYS A 478 -14.41 14.82 -17.20
CA LYS A 478 -14.59 16.23 -16.88
C LYS A 478 -15.73 16.46 -15.90
N LYS A 479 -16.89 15.82 -16.10
CA LYS A 479 -18.04 15.96 -15.19
C LYS A 479 -17.77 15.46 -13.78
N LEU A 480 -16.98 14.40 -13.61
CA LEU A 480 -16.54 13.96 -12.28
C LEU A 480 -15.69 15.03 -11.59
N LEU A 481 -14.74 15.62 -12.31
CA LEU A 481 -13.90 16.72 -11.79
C LEU A 481 -14.74 17.97 -11.47
N ASP A 482 -15.66 18.35 -12.35
CA ASP A 482 -16.58 19.46 -12.12
C ASP A 482 -17.49 19.19 -10.91
N GLY A 483 -17.94 17.95 -10.70
CA GLY A 483 -18.76 17.56 -9.55
C GLY A 483 -17.97 17.66 -8.24
N LEU A 484 -16.75 17.12 -8.21
CA LEU A 484 -15.81 17.26 -7.08
C LEU A 484 -15.62 18.73 -6.69
N TRP A 485 -15.37 19.59 -7.67
CA TRP A 485 -15.14 21.01 -7.45
C TRP A 485 -16.41 21.76 -7.01
N ASN A 486 -17.55 21.54 -7.67
CA ASN A 486 -18.73 22.36 -7.44
C ASN A 486 -19.53 21.95 -6.19
N HIS A 487 -19.39 20.71 -5.71
CA HIS A 487 -20.23 20.17 -4.65
C HIS A 487 -19.50 19.75 -3.38
N HIS A 488 -18.18 19.55 -3.42
CA HIS A 488 -17.44 18.95 -2.31
C HIS A 488 -16.27 19.79 -1.80
N ILE A 489 -16.13 21.05 -2.23
CA ILE A 489 -15.13 21.97 -1.66
C ILE A 489 -15.42 22.26 -0.19
N THR A 490 -14.37 22.20 0.62
CA THR A 490 -14.31 22.64 2.02
C THR A 490 -13.31 23.78 2.16
N ASP A 491 -13.13 24.28 3.38
CA ASP A 491 -12.09 25.26 3.70
C ASP A 491 -10.66 24.67 3.63
N ARG A 492 -10.53 23.34 3.73
CA ARG A 492 -9.25 22.62 3.75
C ARG A 492 -8.94 21.82 2.50
N GLY A 493 -9.90 21.62 1.60
CA GLY A 493 -9.72 20.79 0.41
C GLY A 493 -11.05 20.41 -0.25
N ILE A 494 -11.16 19.15 -0.65
CA ILE A 494 -12.38 18.56 -1.20
C ILE A 494 -12.75 17.34 -0.35
N SER A 495 -13.88 17.37 0.32
CA SER A 495 -14.35 16.31 1.22
C SER A 495 -15.87 16.32 1.34
N LEU A 496 -16.42 15.29 1.97
CA LEU A 496 -17.85 15.13 2.24
C LEU A 496 -18.07 14.68 3.68
N VAL A 497 -19.30 14.84 4.17
CA VAL A 497 -19.69 14.33 5.48
C VAL A 497 -19.88 12.82 5.42
N GLU A 498 -19.02 12.08 6.11
CA GLU A 498 -19.06 10.62 6.22
C GLU A 498 -19.64 10.20 7.57
N SER A 499 -20.40 9.10 7.59
CA SER A 499 -20.93 8.51 8.82
C SER A 499 -20.11 7.29 9.25
N PHE A 500 -19.64 7.26 10.49
CA PHE A 500 -18.72 6.24 10.99
C PHE A 500 -19.42 5.21 11.88
N SER A 501 -20.31 4.41 11.29
CA SER A 501 -21.07 3.41 12.05
C SER A 501 -20.18 2.33 12.67
N SER A 502 -19.00 2.05 12.08
CA SER A 502 -18.01 1.11 12.60
C SER A 502 -17.44 1.53 13.96
N TYR A 503 -17.60 2.79 14.37
CA TYR A 503 -17.08 3.27 15.66
C TYR A 503 -17.83 2.69 16.87
N THR A 504 -18.85 1.83 16.67
CA THR A 504 -19.33 0.92 17.74
C THR A 504 -18.22 0.03 18.27
N ASN A 505 -17.20 -0.22 17.45
CA ASN A 505 -16.11 -1.15 17.73
C ASN A 505 -15.00 -0.54 18.61
N PHE A 506 -15.12 0.70 19.08
CA PHE A 506 -14.16 1.25 20.07
C PHE A 506 -14.10 0.40 21.36
N ASN A 507 -15.20 -0.27 21.72
CA ASN A 507 -15.24 -1.20 22.84
C ASN A 507 -15.08 -2.68 22.42
N HIS A 508 -14.73 -2.94 21.15
CA HIS A 508 -14.51 -4.30 20.65
C HIS A 508 -13.27 -4.91 21.32
N GLN A 509 -13.34 -6.21 21.58
CA GLN A 509 -12.27 -6.94 22.26
C GLN A 509 -11.11 -7.19 21.29
N LEU A 510 -9.88 -7.01 21.79
CA LEU A 510 -8.67 -7.30 21.03
C LEU A 510 -8.41 -8.81 20.93
N TYR A 511 -7.79 -9.20 19.83
CA TYR A 511 -7.20 -10.52 19.65
C TYR A 511 -5.81 -10.56 20.28
N ILE A 512 -5.65 -11.37 21.33
CA ILE A 512 -4.35 -11.62 21.97
C ILE A 512 -3.84 -12.99 21.50
N PRO A 513 -2.76 -13.05 20.69
CA PRO A 513 -2.32 -14.29 20.05
C PRO A 513 -1.87 -15.41 21.01
N LEU A 514 -1.51 -15.05 22.24
CA LEU A 514 -1.01 -15.98 23.24
C LEU A 514 -1.85 -15.91 24.52
N ALA A 515 -2.48 -17.03 24.87
CA ALA A 515 -3.31 -17.12 26.06
C ALA A 515 -2.50 -16.79 27.33
N GLY A 516 -3.07 -15.95 28.20
CA GLY A 516 -2.43 -15.48 29.43
C GLY A 516 -1.29 -14.48 29.22
N TRP A 517 -1.04 -14.04 27.98
CA TRP A 517 -0.07 -12.97 27.72
C TRP A 517 -0.58 -11.64 28.29
N ARG A 518 0.34 -10.89 28.90
CA ARG A 518 0.05 -9.58 29.50
C ARG A 518 1.22 -8.64 29.26
N GLY A 519 0.96 -7.55 28.55
CA GLY A 519 1.91 -6.48 28.29
C GLY A 519 1.42 -5.11 28.75
N VAL A 520 2.31 -4.12 28.73
CA VAL A 520 2.00 -2.73 29.08
C VAL A 520 2.58 -1.78 28.04
N TYR A 521 1.76 -0.87 27.53
CA TYR A 521 2.20 0.19 26.63
C TYR A 521 3.00 1.28 27.34
N PRO A 522 3.75 2.11 26.59
CA PRO A 522 4.52 3.22 27.15
C PRO A 522 3.71 4.19 28.01
N ASN A 523 2.44 4.44 27.67
CA ASN A 523 1.51 5.27 28.43
C ASN A 523 0.92 4.58 29.68
N GLY A 524 1.20 3.29 29.89
CA GLY A 524 0.71 2.49 31.02
C GLY A 524 -0.56 1.69 30.73
N ASP A 525 -1.14 1.78 29.53
CA ASP A 525 -2.30 0.96 29.17
C ASP A 525 -1.92 -0.54 29.19
N ILE A 526 -2.81 -1.36 29.72
CA ILE A 526 -2.58 -2.79 29.92
C ILE A 526 -3.19 -3.56 28.75
N ILE A 527 -2.40 -4.46 28.17
CA ILE A 527 -2.82 -5.35 27.10
C ILE A 527 -2.88 -6.76 27.68
N GLU A 528 -4.09 -7.29 27.83
CA GLU A 528 -4.35 -8.62 28.38
C GLU A 528 -5.66 -9.19 27.82
N GLU A 529 -6.03 -10.39 28.27
CA GLU A 529 -7.30 -11.00 27.90
C GLU A 529 -8.48 -10.07 28.26
N ASN A 530 -9.38 -9.82 27.30
CA ASN A 530 -10.51 -8.89 27.38
C ASN A 530 -10.15 -7.39 27.30
N ALA A 531 -8.90 -7.02 27.02
CA ALA A 531 -8.58 -5.65 26.62
C ALA A 531 -9.38 -5.27 25.36
N THR A 532 -9.81 -4.00 25.28
CA THR A 532 -10.58 -3.47 24.15
C THR A 532 -9.75 -2.51 23.31
N PHE A 533 -10.22 -2.20 22.10
CA PHE A 533 -9.59 -1.22 21.20
C PHE A 533 -9.29 0.11 21.91
N LEU A 534 -10.29 0.70 22.57
CA LEU A 534 -10.15 1.91 23.39
C LEU A 534 -9.33 1.68 24.66
N GLY A 535 -9.40 0.48 25.25
CA GLY A 535 -8.72 0.14 26.50
C GLY A 535 -7.20 0.22 26.41
N VAL A 536 -6.64 -0.06 25.23
CA VAL A 536 -5.19 0.06 24.95
C VAL A 536 -4.82 1.36 24.23
N ARG A 537 -5.80 2.22 23.96
CA ARG A 537 -5.63 3.52 23.31
C ARG A 537 -6.33 4.60 24.13
N SER A 538 -6.07 4.61 25.44
CA SER A 538 -6.82 5.44 26.38
C SER A 538 -6.70 6.94 26.09
N TRP A 539 -5.64 7.34 25.38
CA TRP A 539 -5.39 8.69 24.91
C TRP A 539 -6.45 9.21 23.93
N PHE A 540 -7.23 8.35 23.24
CA PHE A 540 -8.38 8.78 22.44
C PHE A 540 -9.38 9.62 23.24
N LYS A 541 -9.47 9.41 24.55
CA LYS A 541 -10.36 10.18 25.44
C LYS A 541 -9.99 11.65 25.57
N ASN A 542 -8.78 12.03 25.12
CA ASN A 542 -8.31 13.40 25.08
C ASN A 542 -8.53 14.06 23.72
N ASP A 543 -8.99 13.30 22.71
CA ASP A 543 -9.27 13.84 21.39
C ASP A 543 -10.43 14.86 21.46
N PRO A 544 -10.35 16.01 20.75
CA PRO A 544 -11.42 17.01 20.75
C PRO A 544 -12.79 16.45 20.36
N ASP A 545 -12.83 15.44 19.48
CA ASP A 545 -14.06 14.82 18.98
C ASP A 545 -14.51 13.60 19.80
N TRP A 546 -13.78 13.25 20.87
CA TRP A 546 -14.12 12.11 21.72
C TRP A 546 -15.53 12.18 22.30
N GLY A 547 -16.02 13.38 22.63
CA GLY A 547 -17.38 13.57 23.16
C GLY A 547 -18.45 13.00 22.21
N THR A 548 -18.27 13.21 20.90
CA THR A 548 -19.16 12.68 19.86
C THR A 548 -19.13 11.15 19.81
N ILE A 549 -17.95 10.55 20.01
CA ILE A 549 -17.79 9.09 20.02
C ILE A 549 -18.41 8.50 21.28
N GLN A 550 -18.16 9.11 22.44
CA GLN A 550 -18.74 8.69 23.71
C GLN A 550 -20.28 8.71 23.65
N ASP A 551 -20.87 9.77 23.10
CA ASP A 551 -22.31 9.86 22.91
C ASP A 551 -22.84 8.72 22.03
N TYR A 552 -22.14 8.34 20.95
CA TYR A 552 -22.53 7.21 20.11
C TYR A 552 -22.46 5.88 20.86
N LEU A 553 -21.38 5.65 21.61
CA LEU A 553 -21.19 4.44 22.42
C LEU A 553 -22.26 4.32 23.52
N ASP A 554 -22.79 5.44 24.00
CA ASP A 554 -23.88 5.50 24.99
C ASP A 554 -25.29 5.37 24.36
N GLY A 555 -25.38 5.02 23.07
CA GLY A 555 -26.62 4.78 22.34
C GLY A 555 -27.15 6.00 21.58
N GLY A 556 -26.31 7.02 21.38
CA GLY A 556 -26.58 8.19 20.57
C GLY A 556 -26.57 7.93 19.06
N ALA A 557 -26.55 9.02 18.28
CA ALA A 557 -26.53 8.95 16.82
C ALA A 557 -25.16 8.49 16.29
N ILE A 558 -25.15 7.91 15.09
CA ILE A 558 -23.92 7.56 14.37
C ILE A 558 -23.10 8.84 14.17
N PRO A 559 -21.81 8.87 14.56
CA PRO A 559 -20.97 10.04 14.41
C PRO A 559 -20.74 10.34 12.92
N ALA A 560 -20.71 11.62 12.59
CA ALA A 560 -20.46 12.06 11.22
C ALA A 560 -19.41 13.18 11.21
N PHE A 561 -18.40 13.03 10.35
CA PHE A 561 -17.27 13.94 10.25
C PHE A 561 -16.98 14.27 8.79
N THR A 562 -16.33 15.41 8.55
CA THR A 562 -15.73 15.75 7.26
C THR A 562 -14.25 15.47 7.38
N VAL A 563 -13.77 14.40 6.72
CA VAL A 563 -12.39 13.92 6.87
C VAL A 563 -11.58 14.26 5.63
N HIS A 564 -10.36 14.76 5.84
CA HIS A 564 -9.46 15.17 4.78
C HIS A 564 -8.25 14.23 4.75
N ARG A 565 -8.42 13.09 4.08
CA ARG A 565 -7.34 12.13 3.86
C ARG A 565 -6.28 12.71 2.93
N PHE A 566 -5.02 12.67 3.32
CA PHE A 566 -3.94 13.24 2.54
C PHE A 566 -3.88 12.66 1.12
N TRP A 567 -4.00 11.34 1.00
CA TRP A 567 -3.98 10.66 -0.28
C TRP A 567 -5.14 11.08 -1.17
N GLU A 568 -6.35 11.28 -0.63
CA GLU A 568 -7.52 11.73 -1.41
C GLU A 568 -7.29 13.14 -1.94
N GLN A 569 -6.79 14.06 -1.10
CA GLN A 569 -6.52 15.43 -1.52
C GLN A 569 -5.42 15.50 -2.58
N ALA A 570 -4.36 14.69 -2.41
CA ALA A 570 -3.30 14.57 -3.38
C ALA A 570 -3.83 14.01 -4.71
N ASP A 571 -4.62 12.95 -4.67
CA ASP A 571 -5.21 12.31 -5.85
C ASP A 571 -6.14 13.26 -6.62
N VAL A 572 -7.00 14.00 -5.91
CA VAL A 572 -7.85 15.06 -6.48
C VAL A 572 -7.01 16.10 -7.21
N ALA A 573 -5.99 16.65 -6.55
CA ALA A 573 -5.11 17.67 -7.16
C ALA A 573 -4.36 17.13 -8.39
N ILE A 574 -3.86 15.88 -8.31
CA ILE A 574 -3.21 15.19 -9.43
C ILE A 574 -4.19 15.03 -10.59
N SER A 575 -5.43 14.63 -10.34
CA SER A 575 -6.44 14.42 -11.38
C SER A 575 -6.82 15.71 -12.12
N PHE A 576 -6.98 16.83 -11.41
CA PHE A 576 -7.19 18.14 -12.07
C PHE A 576 -6.01 18.53 -12.95
N ALA A 577 -4.79 18.44 -12.42
CA ALA A 577 -3.59 18.81 -13.15
C ALA A 577 -3.32 17.88 -14.35
N VAL A 578 -3.60 16.58 -14.24
CA VAL A 578 -3.48 15.65 -15.36
C VAL A 578 -4.50 15.96 -16.45
N PHE A 579 -5.73 16.34 -16.10
CA PHE A 579 -6.73 16.76 -17.09
C PHE A 579 -6.24 17.96 -17.90
N GLU A 580 -5.69 18.99 -17.23
CA GLU A 580 -5.04 20.13 -17.85
C GLU A 580 -3.84 19.70 -18.73
N LEU A 581 -2.96 18.83 -18.23
CA LEU A 581 -1.80 18.36 -19.00
C LEU A 581 -2.19 17.59 -20.27
N LEU A 582 -3.29 16.85 -20.26
CA LEU A 582 -3.75 16.04 -21.40
C LEU A 582 -4.57 16.85 -22.39
N PHE A 583 -5.33 17.85 -21.94
CA PHE A 583 -6.36 18.51 -22.76
C PHE A 583 -6.27 20.04 -22.81
N GLY A 584 -5.53 20.69 -21.90
CA GLY A 584 -5.43 22.16 -21.79
C GLY A 584 -6.74 22.83 -21.42
N GLU A 585 -7.51 22.21 -20.52
CA GLU A 585 -8.86 22.59 -20.10
C GLU A 585 -9.03 22.60 -18.57
#